data_AF-A0A2G2GAK1-F1
#
_entry.id   AF-A0A2G2GAK1-F1
#
_cell.length_a   1.000
_cell.length_b   1.000
_cell.length_c   1.000
_cell.angle_alpha   90.00
_cell.angle_beta   90.00
_cell.angle_gamma   90.00
#
_symmetry.space_group_name_H-M   'P 1'
#
loop_
_entity.id
_entity.type
_entity.pdbx_description
1 polymer ?
#
loop_
_entity_poly.entity_id
_entity_poly.type
_entity_poly.pdbx_seq_one_letter_code
_entity_poly.pdbx_strand_id
1 'polypeptide(L)'
;MEQAVASCHDTISIVKKKIEDAYNELSSLEIPQEGDFSLFRQMQDLKHRVTEEIGFNKYNLQLAENALLKAMQQLKTANIEHEKFKYLETTEIEKVLKAQKLKEAKDLDEVALMMFNRKNND
;
A
#
# COMPACT_ATOMS: atom_id res chain seq x y z
N MET A 1 0.97 -4.53 -3.82
CA MET A 1 1.21 -3.09 -3.53
C MET A 1 0.78 -2.72 -2.13
N GLU A 2 -0.39 -3.14 -1.65
CA GLU A 2 -0.81 -2.91 -0.25
C GLU A 2 0.16 -3.49 0.79
N GLN A 3 0.65 -4.71 0.57
CA GLN A 3 1.71 -5.32 1.41
C GLN A 3 3.01 -4.50 1.42
N ALA A 4 3.35 -3.83 0.31
CA ALA A 4 4.55 -3.00 0.24
C ALA A 4 4.39 -1.71 1.07
N VAL A 5 3.20 -1.10 1.04
CA VAL A 5 2.86 0.07 1.87
C VAL A 5 2.90 -0.31 3.36
N ALA A 6 2.32 -1.45 3.73
CA ALA A 6 2.37 -1.96 5.11
C ALA A 6 3.81 -2.19 5.59
N SER A 7 4.63 -2.85 4.78
CA SER A 7 6.05 -3.09 5.11
C SER A 7 6.84 -1.78 5.27
N CYS A 8 6.56 -0.75 4.46
CA CYS A 8 7.16 0.58 4.64
C CYS A 8 6.76 1.22 5.97
N HIS A 9 5.49 1.12 6.39
CA HIS A 9 5.04 1.61 7.70
C HIS A 9 5.76 0.91 8.85
N ASP A 10 5.90 -0.42 8.79
CA ASP A 10 6.62 -1.20 9.80
C ASP A 10 8.08 -0.75 9.89
N THR A 11 8.73 -0.58 8.74
CA THR A 11 10.13 -0.12 8.66
C THR A 11 10.28 1.27 9.28
N ILE A 12 9.38 2.21 8.96
CA ILE A 12 9.37 3.56 9.54
C ILE A 12 9.21 3.50 11.06
N SER A 13 8.30 2.66 11.57
CA SER A 13 8.07 2.49 13.00
C SER A 13 9.33 2.00 13.72
N ILE A 14 9.99 0.98 13.16
CA ILE A 14 11.24 0.42 13.69
C ILE A 14 12.35 1.49 13.70
N VAL A 15 12.52 2.24 12.61
CA VAL A 15 13.56 3.27 12.53
C VAL A 15 13.30 4.41 13.51
N LYS A 16 12.04 4.83 13.70
CA LYS A 16 11.67 5.83 14.71
C LYS A 16 12.02 5.36 16.12
N LYS A 17 11.70 4.10 16.45
CA LYS A 17 12.06 3.51 17.74
C LYS A 17 13.57 3.49 17.95
N LYS A 18 14.37 3.11 16.94
CA LYS A 18 15.84 3.15 17.03
C LYS A 18 16.38 4.56 17.29
N ILE A 19 15.78 5.58 16.69
CA ILE A 19 16.16 6.98 16.94
C ILE A 19 15.86 7.35 18.40
N GLU A 20 14.68 6.97 18.90
CA GLU A 20 14.28 7.21 20.29
C GLU A 20 15.20 6.50 21.28
N ASP A 21 15.51 5.22 21.03
CA ASP A 21 16.44 4.43 21.84
C ASP A 21 17.84 5.06 21.88
N ALA A 22 18.35 5.54 20.74
CA ALA A 22 19.64 6.23 20.66
C ALA A 22 19.64 7.59 21.39
N TYR A 23 18.51 8.32 21.38
CA TYR A 23 18.37 9.54 22.17
C TYR A 23 18.35 9.24 23.68
N ASN A 24 17.66 8.18 24.08
CA ASN A 24 17.64 7.72 25.46
C ASN A 24 19.04 7.33 25.93
N GLU A 25 19.79 6.57 25.12
CA GLU A 25 21.19 6.25 25.38
C GLU A 25 22.03 7.52 25.56
N LEU A 26 21.94 8.47 24.63
CA LEU A 26 22.66 9.75 24.72
C LEU A 26 22.35 10.53 26.00
N SER A 27 21.09 10.56 26.43
CA SER A 27 20.66 11.26 27.65
C SER A 27 21.13 10.57 28.93
N SER A 28 21.33 9.26 28.89
CA SER A 28 21.85 8.47 30.01
C SER A 28 23.38 8.55 30.16
N LEU A 29 24.08 9.09 29.16
CA LEU A 29 25.53 9.25 29.21
C LEU A 29 25.93 10.43 30.11
N GLU A 30 26.45 10.11 31.29
CA GLU A 30 27.06 11.10 32.19
C GLU A 30 28.55 11.23 31.90
N ILE A 31 29.00 12.41 31.47
CA ILE A 31 30.42 12.67 31.24
C ILE A 31 31.10 12.98 32.59
N PRO A 32 32.13 12.22 32.98
CA PRO A 32 32.84 12.46 34.23
C PRO A 32 33.49 13.84 34.19
N GLN A 33 33.20 14.64 35.22
CA GLN A 33 33.77 15.98 35.38
C GLN A 33 35.17 15.96 36.00
N GLU A 34 35.54 14.84 36.62
CA GLU A 34 36.80 14.61 37.30
C GLU A 34 37.25 13.15 37.07
N GLY A 35 38.56 12.88 37.07
CA GLY A 35 39.11 11.53 36.93
C GLY A 35 40.08 11.35 35.75
N ASP A 36 40.24 10.11 35.29
CA ASP A 36 41.17 9.73 34.22
C ASP A 36 40.74 10.31 32.86
N PHE A 37 41.63 11.06 32.21
CA PHE A 37 41.43 11.63 30.88
C PHE A 37 41.15 10.57 29.80
N SER A 38 41.66 9.35 29.98
CA SER A 38 41.35 8.21 29.10
C SER A 38 39.86 7.87 29.11
N LEU A 39 39.23 7.87 30.29
CA LEU A 39 37.80 7.61 30.43
C LEU A 39 36.96 8.72 29.79
N PHE A 40 37.35 9.98 30.00
CA PHE A 40 36.72 11.14 29.36
C PHE A 40 36.73 11.01 27.83
N ARG A 41 37.89 10.67 27.24
CA ARG A 41 38.00 10.48 25.78
C ARG A 41 37.10 9.36 25.28
N GLN A 42 37.06 8.23 25.97
CA GLN A 42 36.18 7.11 25.59
C GLN A 42 34.70 7.48 25.61
N MET A 43 34.26 8.27 26.60
CA MET A 43 32.86 8.73 26.67
C MET A 43 32.55 9.80 25.61
N GLN A 44 33.50 10.67 25.29
CA GLN A 44 33.38 11.62 24.18
C GLN A 44 33.24 10.90 22.84
N ASP A 45 34.04 9.85 22.60
CA ASP A 45 33.97 9.03 21.40
C ASP A 45 32.63 8.28 21.32
N LEU A 46 32.13 7.77 22.45
CA LEU A 46 30.83 7.11 22.52
C LEU A 46 29.70 8.09 22.18
N LYS A 47 29.70 9.28 22.78
CA LYS A 47 28.75 10.35 22.47
C LYS A 47 28.76 10.72 20.99
N HIS A 48 29.95 10.83 20.40
CA HIS A 48 30.08 11.13 18.98
C HIS A 48 29.46 10.03 18.12
N ARG A 49 29.78 8.75 18.38
CA ARG A 49 29.19 7.60 17.67
C ARG A 49 27.67 7.57 17.75
N VAL A 50 27.09 7.75 18.94
CA VAL A 50 25.62 7.77 19.11
C VAL A 50 24.99 8.94 18.34
N THR A 51 25.66 10.10 18.30
CA THR A 51 25.20 11.26 17.51
C THR A 51 25.23 10.97 16.01
N GLU A 52 26.28 10.31 15.52
CA GLU A 52 26.37 9.88 14.11
C GLU A 52 25.30 8.86 13.77
N GLU A 53 25.04 7.89 14.66
CA GLU A 53 23.98 6.89 14.49
C GLU A 53 22.59 7.54 14.40
N ILE A 54 22.29 8.53 15.23
CA ILE A 54 21.06 9.32 15.15
C ILE A 54 20.95 9.99 13.78
N GLY A 55 22.04 10.60 13.30
CA GLY A 55 22.09 11.24 11.98
C GLY A 55 21.80 10.26 10.85
N PHE A 56 22.45 9.09 10.88
CA PHE A 56 22.26 8.02 9.91
C PHE A 56 20.82 7.47 9.93
N ASN A 57 20.27 7.21 11.11
CA ASN A 57 18.91 6.71 11.26
C ASN A 57 17.86 7.73 10.79
N LYS A 58 18.08 9.03 11.02
CA LYS A 58 17.22 10.10 10.47
C LYS A 58 17.25 10.16 8.95
N TYR A 59 18.42 10.00 8.34
CA TYR A 59 18.54 9.92 6.89
C TYR A 59 17.78 8.71 6.32
N ASN A 60 17.92 7.54 6.95
CA ASN A 60 17.20 6.33 6.55
C ASN A 60 15.69 6.48 6.73
N LEU A 61 15.24 7.17 7.79
CA LEU A 61 13.83 7.49 7.99
C LEU A 61 13.27 8.30 6.81
N GLN A 62 13.99 9.35 6.40
CA GLN A 62 13.59 10.18 5.27
C GLN A 62 13.52 9.38 3.96
N LEU A 63 14.47 8.45 3.74
CA LEU A 63 14.42 7.56 2.57
C LEU A 63 13.21 6.63 2.61
N ALA A 64 12.91 6.04 3.77
CA ALA A 64 11.76 5.16 3.94
C ALA A 64 10.42 5.91 3.75
N GLU A 65 10.31 7.14 4.25
CA GLU A 65 9.12 7.99 4.04
C GLU A 65 8.92 8.34 2.56
N ASN A 66 10.00 8.62 1.83
CA ASN A 66 9.93 8.83 0.39
C ASN A 66 9.52 7.57 -0.38
N ALA A 67 10.01 6.40 0.04
CA ALA A 67 9.61 5.13 -0.55
C ALA A 67 8.11 4.84 -0.32
N LEU A 68 7.62 5.13 0.89
CA LEU A 68 6.19 5.02 1.23
C LEU A 68 5.33 5.91 0.33
N LEU A 69 5.71 7.18 0.16
CA LEU A 69 4.98 8.12 -0.71
C LEU A 69 4.88 7.59 -2.15
N LYS A 70 5.98 7.06 -2.70
CA LYS A 70 5.98 6.46 -4.04
C LYS A 70 5.09 5.23 -4.12
N ALA A 71 5.16 4.33 -3.13
CA ALA A 71 4.33 3.13 -3.08
C ALA A 71 2.83 3.47 -2.99
N MET A 72 2.46 4.50 -2.20
CA MET A 72 1.08 4.98 -2.11
C MET A 72 0.58 5.58 -3.42
N GLN A 73 1.43 6.33 -4.14
CA GLN A 73 1.06 6.86 -5.46
C GLN A 73 0.81 5.74 -6.47
N GLN A 74 1.68 4.72 -6.50
CA GLN A 74 1.53 3.55 -7.36
C GLN A 74 0.26 2.75 -7.03
N LEU A 75 -0.02 2.57 -5.74
CA LEU A 75 -1.26 1.94 -5.29
C LEU A 75 -2.48 2.71 -5.79
N LYS A 76 -2.48 4.03 -5.64
CA LYS A 76 -3.59 4.88 -6.10
C LYS A 76 -3.82 4.75 -7.59
N THR A 77 -2.76 4.79 -8.40
CA THR A 77 -2.90 4.62 -9.86
C THR A 77 -3.43 3.24 -10.22
N ALA A 78 -2.92 2.18 -9.58
CA ALA A 78 -3.38 0.82 -9.81
C ALA A 78 -4.86 0.63 -9.44
N ASN A 79 -5.32 1.25 -8.34
CA ASN A 79 -6.73 1.20 -7.94
C ASN A 79 -7.65 1.90 -8.94
N ILE A 80 -7.24 3.07 -9.44
CA ILE A 80 -8.00 3.79 -10.48
C ILE A 80 -8.11 2.95 -11.77
N GLU A 81 -7.02 2.31 -12.18
CA GLU A 81 -7.02 1.43 -13.36
C GLU A 81 -7.93 0.22 -13.14
N HIS A 82 -7.82 -0.41 -11.98
CA HIS A 82 -8.68 -1.53 -11.61
C HIS A 82 -10.17 -1.15 -11.62
N GLU A 83 -10.54 0.01 -11.08
CA GLU A 83 -11.92 0.51 -11.13
C GLU A 83 -12.42 0.75 -12.56
N LYS A 84 -11.56 1.30 -13.44
CA LYS A 84 -11.89 1.48 -14.86
C LYS A 84 -12.15 0.14 -15.54
N PHE A 85 -11.31 -0.86 -15.31
CA PHE A 85 -11.51 -2.20 -15.87
C PHE A 85 -12.80 -2.82 -15.36
N LYS A 86 -13.05 -2.76 -14.05
CA LYS A 86 -14.29 -3.26 -13.44
C LYS A 86 -15.54 -2.61 -14.05
N TYR A 87 -15.49 -1.30 -14.29
CA TYR A 87 -16.58 -0.59 -14.95
C TYR A 87 -16.80 -1.11 -16.37
N LEU A 88 -15.74 -1.18 -17.19
CA LEU A 88 -15.83 -1.69 -18.56
C LEU A 88 -16.36 -3.12 -18.62
N GLU A 89 -15.86 -4.00 -17.75
CA GLU A 89 -16.33 -5.38 -17.63
C GLU A 89 -17.82 -5.44 -17.29
N THR A 90 -18.26 -4.65 -16.31
CA THR A 90 -19.68 -4.57 -15.93
C THR A 90 -20.53 -4.12 -17.12
N THR A 91 -20.09 -3.09 -17.86
CA THR A 91 -20.83 -2.62 -19.04
C THR A 91 -20.91 -3.67 -20.14
N GLU A 92 -19.86 -4.49 -20.32
CA GLU A 92 -19.85 -5.53 -21.34
C GLU A 92 -20.74 -6.71 -20.96
N ILE A 93 -20.71 -7.13 -19.70
CA ILE A 93 -21.63 -8.12 -19.14
C ILE A 93 -23.08 -7.67 -19.34
N GLU A 94 -23.40 -6.39 -19.07
CA GLU A 94 -24.73 -5.85 -19.30
C GLU A 94 -25.16 -5.89 -20.77
N LYS A 95 -24.26 -5.58 -21.71
CA LYS A 95 -24.56 -5.68 -23.15
C LYS A 95 -24.85 -7.11 -23.56
N VAL A 96 -24.03 -8.07 -23.11
CA VAL A 96 -24.21 -9.50 -23.40
C VAL A 96 -25.55 -9.99 -22.84
N LEU A 97 -25.88 -9.63 -21.60
CA LEU A 97 -27.17 -9.95 -20.98
C LEU A 97 -28.36 -9.36 -21.74
N LYS A 98 -28.26 -8.10 -22.18
CA LYS A 98 -29.31 -7.46 -23.00
C LYS A 98 -29.47 -8.16 -24.34
N ALA A 99 -28.38 -8.53 -25.00
CA ALA A 99 -28.41 -9.25 -26.27
C ALA A 99 -29.04 -10.65 -26.11
N GLN A 100 -28.72 -11.38 -25.04
CA GLN A 100 -29.33 -12.67 -24.72
C GLN A 100 -30.83 -12.54 -24.47
N LYS A 101 -31.26 -11.61 -23.61
CA LYS A 101 -32.69 -11.37 -23.34
C LYS A 101 -33.48 -11.02 -24.59
N LEU A 102 -32.90 -10.23 -25.49
CA LEU A 102 -33.55 -9.86 -26.75
C LEU A 102 -33.65 -11.05 -27.72
N LYS A 103 -32.66 -11.93 -27.72
CA LYS A 103 -32.71 -13.19 -28.47
C LYS A 103 -33.78 -14.14 -27.90
N GLU A 104 -33.77 -14.35 -26.59
CA GLU A 104 -34.76 -15.18 -25.89
C GLU A 104 -36.19 -14.70 -26.13
N ALA A 105 -36.43 -13.39 -26.11
CA ALA A 105 -37.75 -12.82 -26.40
C ALA A 105 -38.21 -13.12 -27.83
N LYS A 106 -37.33 -12.97 -28.83
CA LYS A 106 -37.63 -13.30 -30.23
C LYS A 106 -37.91 -14.79 -30.41
N ASP A 107 -37.09 -15.64 -29.81
CA ASP A 107 -37.25 -17.10 -29.88
C ASP A 107 -38.61 -17.51 -29.25
N LEU A 108 -39.03 -16.87 -28.15
CA LEU A 108 -40.35 -17.06 -27.52
C LEU A 108 -41.50 -16.62 -28.42
N ASP A 109 -41.40 -15.45 -29.06
CA ASP A 109 -42.41 -14.95 -30.00
C ASP A 109 -42.56 -15.89 -31.20
N GLU A 110 -41.45 -16.40 -31.75
CA GLU A 110 -41.47 -17.38 -32.83
C GLU A 110 -42.14 -18.70 -32.41
N VAL A 111 -41.82 -19.23 -31.23
CA VAL A 111 -42.47 -20.44 -30.68
C VAL A 111 -43.97 -20.22 -30.48
N ALA A 112 -44.37 -19.05 -29.98
CA ALA A 112 -45.78 -18.71 -29.79
C ALA A 112 -46.54 -18.65 -31.13
N LEU A 113 -45.96 -18.06 -32.17
CA LEU A 113 -46.53 -18.05 -33.51
C LEU A 113 -46.64 -19.46 -34.11
N MET A 114 -45.61 -20.30 -33.95
CA MET A 114 -45.66 -21.69 -34.40
C MET A 114 -46.78 -22.48 -33.71
N MET A 115 -46.92 -22.33 -32.38
CA MET A 115 -47.99 -22.96 -31.60
C MET A 115 -49.38 -22.48 -32.04
N PHE A 116 -49.56 -21.17 -32.25
CA PHE A 116 -50.82 -20.59 -32.71
C PHE A 116 -51.21 -21.06 -34.11
N ASN A 117 -50.27 -21.04 -35.05
CA ASN A 117 -50.49 -21.49 -36.42
C ASN A 117 -50.79 -22.99 -36.50
N ARG A 118 -50.19 -23.79 -35.62
CA ARG A 118 -50.49 -25.22 -35.51
C ARG A 118 -51.90 -25.49 -35.00
N LYS A 119 -52.42 -24.65 -34.10
CA LYS A 119 -53.78 -24.75 -33.54
C LYS A 119 -54.88 -24.30 -34.52
N ASN A 120 -54.55 -23.49 -35.53
CA ASN A 120 -55.50 -23.03 -36.56
C ASN A 120 -55.52 -23.92 -37.82
N ASN A 121 -54.58 -24.87 -37.95
CA ASN A 121 -54.48 -25.82 -39.06
C ASN A 121 -55.05 -27.22 -38.72
N ASP A 122 -55.67 -27.37 -37.54
CA ASP A 122 -56.52 -28.49 -37.13
C ASP A 122 -58.00 -28.03 -37.09
#